data_AF-A0A8I1PRM6-F1
#
_entry.id   AF-A0A8I1PRM6-F1
#
_cell.length_a   1.000
_cell.length_b   1.000
_cell.length_c   1.000
_cell.angle_alpha   90.00
_cell.angle_beta   90.00
_cell.angle_gamma   90.00
#
_symmetry.space_group_name_H-M   'P 1'
#
loop_
_entity.id
_entity.type
_entity.pdbx_description
1 polymer ?
#
loop_
_entity_poly.entity_id
_entity_poly.type
_entity_poly.pdbx_seq_one_letter_code
_entity_poly.pdbx_strand_id
1 'polypeptide(L)'
;MSRYLVQLDFISFIKFSSLSFCCANTLFSPLNAFYTFQSGGMGKALLVLLLAPFAGLLLGVFFGVLAFPLYTYLTTRSQFLAALSGRFKEVPRETEQAAGDE
;
A
#
# COMPACT_ATOMS: atom_id res chain seq x y z
N MET A 1 -23.09 8.40 18.70
CA MET A 1 -22.28 7.55 17.80
C MET A 1 -21.40 8.45 16.95
N SER A 2 -20.11 8.54 17.27
CA SER A 2 -19.14 9.30 16.48
C SER A 2 -18.85 8.61 15.14
N ARG A 3 -18.67 9.40 14.08
CA ARG A 3 -18.14 8.92 12.78
C ARG A 3 -16.65 9.17 12.77
N TYR A 4 -15.86 8.14 12.45
CA TYR A 4 -14.40 8.22 12.38
C TYR A 4 -13.95 7.95 10.95
N LEU A 5 -13.12 8.84 10.41
CA LEU A 5 -12.57 8.68 9.07
C LEU A 5 -11.42 7.66 9.14
N VAL A 6 -11.50 6.61 8.30
CA VAL A 6 -10.45 5.57 8.24
C VAL A 6 -9.32 6.12 7.39
N GLN A 7 -8.35 6.76 8.01
CA GLN A 7 -7.12 7.15 7.33
C GLN A 7 -6.09 6.04 7.55
N LEU A 8 -5.56 5.47 6.46
CA LEU A 8 -4.39 4.60 6.56
C LEU A 8 -3.21 5.40 7.13
N ASP A 9 -2.60 4.85 8.18
CA ASP A 9 -1.30 5.30 8.67
C ASP A 9 -0.23 5.20 7.58
N PHE A 10 0.82 6.01 7.70
CA PHE A 10 1.93 6.06 6.75
C PHE A 10 2.46 4.68 6.36
N ILE A 11 2.73 3.83 7.35
CA ILE A 11 3.25 2.48 7.13
C ILE A 11 2.24 1.62 6.37
N SER A 12 0.96 1.72 6.71
CA SER A 12 -0.10 0.95 6.05
C SER A 12 -0.33 1.42 4.61
N PHE A 13 -0.25 2.74 4.36
CA PHE A 13 -0.31 3.32 3.02
C PHE A 13 0.87 2.86 2.14
N ILE A 14 2.09 2.88 2.68
CA ILE A 14 3.28 2.40 1.97
C ILE A 14 3.16 0.90 1.67
N LYS A 15 2.73 0.08 2.62
CA LYS A 15 2.53 -1.36 2.40
C LYS A 15 1.50 -1.62 1.29
N PHE A 16 0.38 -0.91 1.33
CA PHE A 16 -0.66 -1.00 0.31
C PHE A 16 -0.14 -0.57 -1.07
N SER A 17 0.58 0.55 -1.14
CA SER A 17 1.18 1.05 -2.38
C SER A 17 2.22 0.07 -2.94
N SER A 18 3.13 -0.41 -2.09
CA SER A 18 4.17 -1.39 -2.44
C SER A 18 3.57 -2.68 -2.99
N LEU A 19 2.54 -3.21 -2.33
CA LEU A 19 1.85 -4.41 -2.79
C LEU A 19 1.15 -4.19 -4.13
N SER A 20 0.47 -3.05 -4.27
CA SER A 20 -0.24 -2.69 -5.51
C SER A 20 0.71 -2.57 -6.70
N PHE A 21 1.84 -1.89 -6.53
CA PHE A 21 2.86 -1.76 -7.57
C PHE A 21 3.58 -3.08 -7.85
N CYS A 22 3.82 -3.92 -6.84
CA CYS A 22 4.34 -5.28 -7.02
C CYS A 22 3.40 -6.12 -7.91
N CYS A 23 2.11 -6.12 -7.59
CA CYS A 23 1.10 -6.84 -8.36
C CYS A 23 1.00 -6.31 -9.79
N ALA A 24 0.91 -4.98 -9.96
CA ALA A 24 0.85 -4.36 -11.27
C ALA A 24 2.08 -4.73 -12.12
N ASN A 25 3.29 -4.57 -11.56
CA ASN A 25 4.51 -4.84 -12.31
C ASN A 25 4.67 -6.32 -12.65
N THR A 26 4.24 -7.23 -11.75
CA THR A 26 4.22 -8.68 -12.02
C THR A 26 3.22 -9.02 -13.14
N LEU A 27 2.06 -8.38 -13.16
CA LEU A 27 1.03 -8.62 -14.17
C LEU A 27 1.44 -8.10 -15.56
N PHE A 28 2.16 -6.98 -15.63
CA PHE A 28 2.72 -6.44 -16.88
C PHE A 28 4.07 -7.05 -17.28
N SER A 29 4.74 -7.75 -16.37
CA SER A 29 6.07 -8.33 -16.60
C SER A 29 6.17 -9.26 -17.81
N PRO A 30 5.19 -10.13 -18.13
CA PRO A 30 5.28 -11.00 -19.30
C PRO A 30 5.33 -10.22 -20.61
N LEU A 31 4.61 -9.09 -20.71
CA LEU A 31 4.66 -8.21 -21.89
C LEU A 31 6.05 -7.60 -22.04
N ASN A 32 6.63 -7.15 -20.92
CA ASN A 32 7.97 -6.57 -20.91
C ASN A 32 9.06 -7.62 -21.23
N ALA A 33 8.88 -8.85 -20.73
CA ALA A 33 9.75 -9.98 -21.04
C ALA A 33 9.64 -10.40 -22.51
N PHE A 34 8.44 -10.39 -23.10
CA PHE A 34 8.24 -10.67 -24.53
C PHE A 34 8.98 -9.66 -25.42
N TYR A 35 8.87 -8.37 -25.10
CA TYR A 35 9.62 -7.32 -25.81
C TYR A 35 11.14 -7.47 -25.64
N THR A 36 11.58 -7.82 -24.43
CA THR A 36 13.00 -8.07 -24.13
C THR A 36 13.52 -9.32 -24.84
N PHE A 37 12.68 -10.34 -25.02
CA PHE A 37 13.04 -11.56 -25.75
C PHE A 37 13.35 -11.25 -27.22
N GLN A 38 12.51 -10.43 -27.87
CA GLN A 38 12.72 -10.04 -29.27
C GLN A 38 14.03 -9.25 -29.50
N SER A 39 14.46 -8.46 -28.51
CA SER A 39 15.58 -7.53 -28.65
C SER A 39 16.89 -7.99 -28.00
N GLY A 40 16.83 -8.89 -27.01
CA GLY A 40 17.97 -9.18 -26.14
C GLY A 40 18.12 -10.64 -25.70
N GLY A 41 17.30 -11.54 -26.24
CA GLY A 41 17.39 -12.99 -26.00
C GLY A 41 16.75 -13.48 -24.69
N MET A 42 16.66 -14.80 -24.56
CA MET A 42 15.88 -15.47 -23.52
C MET A 42 16.37 -15.21 -22.09
N GLY A 43 17.69 -15.16 -21.88
CA GLY A 43 18.25 -14.95 -20.54
C GLY A 43 17.86 -13.61 -19.92
N LYS A 44 17.83 -12.54 -20.73
CA LYS A 44 17.41 -11.21 -20.26
C LYS A 44 15.91 -11.15 -20.00
N ALA A 45 15.10 -11.79 -20.83
CA ALA A 45 13.64 -11.88 -20.63
C ALA A 45 13.29 -12.60 -19.32
N LEU A 46 14.00 -13.69 -19.00
CA LEU A 46 13.82 -14.43 -17.75
C LEU A 46 14.19 -13.59 -16.52
N LEU A 47 15.29 -12.83 -16.61
CA LEU A 47 15.70 -11.90 -15.55
C LEU A 47 14.67 -10.80 -15.34
N VAL A 48 14.10 -10.22 -16.40
CA VAL A 48 13.04 -9.21 -16.29
C VAL A 48 11.82 -9.78 -15.54
N LEU A 49 11.42 -11.01 -15.83
CA LEU A 49 10.35 -11.71 -15.11
C LEU A 49 10.66 -11.92 -13.63
N LEU A 50 11.89 -12.35 -13.31
CA LEU A 50 12.31 -12.59 -11.93
C LEU A 50 12.41 -11.28 -11.11
N LEU A 51 12.91 -10.21 -11.72
CA LEU A 51 13.12 -8.92 -11.05
C LEU A 51 11.86 -8.05 -10.96
N ALA A 52 10.82 -8.32 -11.78
CA ALA A 52 9.60 -7.53 -11.80
C ALA A 52 8.92 -7.32 -10.43
N PRO A 53 8.71 -8.33 -9.57
CA PRO A 53 8.09 -8.09 -8.26
C PRO A 53 8.93 -7.18 -7.37
N PHE A 54 10.26 -7.34 -7.37
CA PHE A 54 11.18 -6.52 -6.57
C PHE A 54 11.24 -5.08 -7.06
N ALA A 55 11.27 -4.88 -8.38
CA ALA A 55 11.21 -3.56 -8.98
C ALA A 55 9.88 -2.86 -8.65
N GLY A 56 8.77 -3.60 -8.69
CA GLY A 56 7.44 -3.10 -8.30
C GLY A 56 7.35 -2.72 -6.83
N LEU A 57 7.93 -3.53 -5.93
CA LEU A 57 8.00 -3.20 -4.50
C LEU A 57 8.78 -1.90 -4.25
N LEU A 58 9.98 -1.76 -4.83
CA LEU A 58 10.80 -0.56 -4.69
C LEU A 58 10.11 0.69 -5.24
N LEU A 59 9.49 0.57 -6.43
CA LEU A 59 8.69 1.64 -7.01
C LEU A 59 7.53 2.04 -6.11
N GLY A 60 6.79 1.06 -5.56
CA GLY A 60 5.66 1.34 -4.69
C GLY A 60 6.06 1.93 -3.34
N VAL A 61 7.25 1.62 -2.80
CA VAL A 61 7.80 2.33 -1.63
C VAL A 61 8.10 3.78 -2.00
N PHE A 62 8.83 4.02 -3.09
CA PHE A 62 9.24 5.35 -3.51
C PHE A 62 8.05 6.26 -3.83
N PHE A 63 7.13 5.77 -4.67
CA PHE A 63 5.89 6.48 -4.99
C PHE A 63 4.95 6.57 -3.79
N GLY A 64 4.92 5.55 -2.91
CA GLY A 64 4.15 5.60 -1.67
C GLY A 64 4.59 6.74 -0.75
N VAL A 65 5.89 6.93 -0.57
CA VAL A 65 6.45 8.05 0.23
C VAL A 65 6.09 9.40 -0.40
N LEU A 66 6.28 9.55 -1.72
CA LEU A 66 5.98 10.79 -2.43
C LEU A 66 4.47 11.11 -2.48
N ALA A 67 3.63 10.09 -2.59
CA ALA A 67 2.18 10.25 -2.69
C ALA A 67 1.51 10.42 -1.32
N PHE A 68 2.16 10.04 -0.22
CA PHE A 68 1.60 10.17 1.12
C PHE A 68 1.17 11.60 1.54
N PRO A 69 1.97 12.67 1.31
CA PRO A 69 1.54 14.03 1.64
C PRO A 69 0.30 14.44 0.82
N LEU A 70 0.24 14.04 -0.45
CA LEU A 70 -0.91 14.29 -1.32
C LEU A 70 -2.14 13.50 -0.84
N TYR A 71 -1.98 12.24 -0.48
CA TYR A 71 -3.03 11.39 0.12
C TYR A 71 -3.59 12.02 1.40
N THR A 72 -2.72 12.50 2.29
CA THR A 72 -3.11 13.17 3.55
C THR A 72 -3.86 14.47 3.29
N TYR A 73 -3.40 15.26 2.31
CA TYR A 73 -4.08 16.50 1.92
C TYR A 73 -5.49 16.24 1.36
N LEU A 74 -5.63 15.24 0.48
CA LEU A 74 -6.90 14.86 -0.13
C LEU A 74 -7.88 14.24 0.87
N THR A 75 -7.41 13.38 1.77
CA THR A 75 -8.24 12.78 2.85
C THR A 75 -8.75 13.83 3.82
N THR A 76 -7.96 14.86 4.14
CA THR A 76 -8.37 15.94 5.04
C THR A 76 -9.44 16.85 4.42
N ARG A 77 -9.40 17.07 3.10
CA ARG A 77 -10.28 18.02 2.40
C ARG A 77 -11.54 17.41 1.79
N SER A 78 -11.58 16.09 1.57
CA SER A 78 -12.66 15.46 0.79
C SER A 78 -13.79 14.87 1.66
N GLN A 79 -15.00 15.41 1.50
CA GLN A 79 -16.24 14.84 2.05
C GLN A 79 -16.55 13.44 1.48
N PHE A 80 -16.02 13.12 0.29
CA PHE A 80 -16.19 11.82 -0.36
C PHE A 80 -15.45 10.69 0.39
N LEU A 81 -14.24 10.94 0.90
CA LEU A 81 -13.52 9.96 1.73
C LEU A 81 -14.12 9.86 3.13
N ALA A 82 -14.80 10.91 3.61
CA ALA A 82 -15.66 10.82 4.79
C ALA A 82 -16.91 9.93 4.57
N ALA A 83 -17.36 9.71 3.33
CA ALA A 83 -18.45 8.75 3.05
C ALA A 83 -18.01 7.28 3.16
N LEU A 84 -16.70 7.00 3.05
CA LEU A 84 -16.09 5.70 3.35
C LEU A 84 -15.83 5.50 4.85
N SER A 85 -16.25 6.43 5.72
CA SER A 85 -16.14 6.29 7.17
C SER A 85 -17.03 5.16 7.70
N GLY A 86 -16.40 4.17 8.35
CA GLY A 86 -17.08 3.08 9.00
C GLY A 86 -17.53 3.43 10.42
N ARG A 87 -18.50 2.68 10.96
CA ARG A 87 -18.74 2.65 12.40
C ARG A 87 -17.74 1.70 13.03
N PHE A 88 -16.79 2.23 13.79
CA PHE A 88 -15.93 1.41 14.63
C PHE A 88 -16.69 1.00 15.89
N LYS A 89 -16.64 -0.29 16.20
CA LYS A 89 -17.09 -0.81 17.50
C LYS A 89 -15.96 -0.51 18.49
N GLU A 90 -16.24 0.30 19.51
CA GLU A 90 -15.30 0.48 20.62
C GLU A 90 -15.05 -0.90 21.24
N VAL A 91 -13.79 -1.36 21.19
CA VAL A 91 -13.37 -2.53 21.95
C VAL A 91 -13.30 -2.05 23.40
N PRO A 92 -14.10 -2.61 24.32
CA PRO A 92 -13.99 -2.24 25.72
C PRO A 92 -12.53 -2.49 26.13
N ARG A 93 -11.85 -1.44 26.58
CA ARG A 93 -10.64 -1.62 27.37
C ARG A 93 -11.12 -2.39 28.59
N GLU A 94 -10.81 -3.68 28.64
CA GLU A 94 -10.80 -4.36 29.93
C GLU A 94 -9.92 -3.52 30.81
N THR A 95 -10.57 -2.90 31.78
CA THR A 95 -9.94 -2.17 32.85
C THR A 95 -8.82 -3.07 33.33
N GLU A 96 -7.57 -2.64 33.12
CA GLU A 96 -6.42 -3.12 33.85
C GLU A 96 -6.60 -2.61 35.29
N GLN A 97 -7.63 -3.15 35.93
CA GLN A 97 -7.96 -3.10 37.33
C GLN A 97 -7.26 -4.33 37.93
N ALA A 98 -5.97 -4.45 37.64
CA ALA A 98 -5.08 -5.29 38.41
C ALA A 98 -4.58 -4.40 39.54
N ALA A 99 -5.16 -4.62 40.71
CA ALA A 99 -4.71 -4.11 41.99
C ALA A 99 -3.17 -4.17 42.08
N GLY A 100 -2.57 -3.02 42.33
CA GLY A 100 -1.16 -2.86 42.66
C GLY A 100 -1.04 -1.65 43.57
N ASP A 101 -1.11 -1.93 44.87
CA ASP A 101 -0.43 -1.28 45.98
C ASP A 101 -0.17 0.24 45.89
N GLU A 102 -0.91 1.04 46.66
CA GLU A 102 -0.52 1.59 47.98
C GLU A 102 -1.65 2.45 48.58
#